data_AF-A0A1H3ISU7-F1
#
_entry.id   AF-A0A1H3ISU7-F1
#
_cell.length_a   1.000
_cell.length_b   1.000
_cell.length_c   1.000
_cell.angle_alpha   90.00
_cell.angle_beta   90.00
_cell.angle_gamma   90.00
#
_symmetry.space_group_name_H-M   'P 1'
#
loop_
_entity.id
_entity.type
_entity.pdbx_description
1 polymer ?
#
loop_
_entity_poly.entity_id
_entity_poly.type
_entity_poly.pdbx_seq_one_letter_code
_entity_poly.pdbx_strand_id
1 'polypeptide(L)' 'MQRHIKIEHRHRRRVYGYAATAKLLLSGRWLEAAGFAPGAVAQVEVQAGRLIITPALPVQ' A
#
# COMPACT_ATOMS: atom_id res chain seq x y z
N MET A 1 13.66 16.37 12.13
CA MET A 1 13.26 16.81 10.78
C MET A 1 11.98 16.08 10.39
N GLN A 2 10.82 16.72 10.56
CA GLN A 2 9.51 16.16 10.22
C GLN A 2 9.29 16.29 8.71
N ARG A 3 9.23 15.17 7.98
CA ARG A 3 8.90 15.17 6.55
C ARG A 3 7.38 15.23 6.40
N HIS A 4 6.86 16.38 5.99
CA HIS A 4 5.45 16.51 5.60
C HIS A 4 5.25 15.77 4.27
N ILE A 5 4.68 14.56 4.33
CA ILE A 5 4.29 13.82 3.13
C ILE A 5 3.09 14.55 2.54
N LYS A 6 3.26 15.12 1.34
CA LYS A 6 2.18 15.74 0.59
C LYS A 6 1.24 14.63 0.12
N ILE A 7 0.10 14.47 0.81
CA ILE A 7 -0.99 13.62 0.33
C ILE A 7 -1.53 14.29 -0.95
N GLU A 8 -1.45 13.54 -2.04
CA GLU A 8 -1.51 13.96 -3.44
C GLU A 8 -2.52 15.07 -3.77
N HIS A 9 -2.08 16.08 -4.51
CA HIS A 9 -2.94 17.03 -5.24
C HIS A 9 -2.33 17.26 -6.63
N ARG A 10 -2.62 16.41 -7.63
CA ARG A 10 -2.46 16.83 -9.02
C ARG A 10 -3.22 15.94 -10.01
N HIS A 11 -4.25 16.53 -10.60
CA HIS A 11 -4.83 16.20 -11.90
C HIS A 11 -4.91 14.70 -12.26
N ARG A 12 -6.00 14.04 -11.87
CA ARG A 12 -6.37 12.74 -12.46
C ARG A 12 -7.54 12.87 -13.42
N ARG A 13 -7.45 12.12 -14.52
CA ARG A 13 -8.48 11.99 -15.54
C ARG A 13 -9.73 11.40 -14.89
N ARG A 14 -10.83 12.17 -14.85
CA ARG A 14 -12.15 11.70 -14.42
C ARG A 14 -12.69 10.76 -15.50
N VAL A 15 -12.43 9.46 -15.37
CA VAL A 15 -13.07 8.43 -16.18
C VAL A 15 -14.19 7.81 -15.34
N TYR A 16 -15.35 7.57 -15.94
CA TYR A 16 -16.48 6.92 -15.27
C TYR A 16 -16.02 5.54 -14.72
N GLY A 17 -16.21 5.31 -13.41
CA GLY A 17 -15.76 4.09 -12.72
C GLY A 17 -14.40 4.19 -12.00
N TYR A 18 -13.72 5.33 -12.02
CA TYR A 18 -12.44 5.50 -11.32
C TYR A 18 -12.65 5.94 -9.86
N ALA A 19 -12.51 5.02 -8.90
CA ALA A 19 -12.39 5.38 -7.49
C ALA A 19 -10.99 5.94 -7.20
N ALA A 20 -10.91 7.16 -6.68
CA ALA A 20 -9.67 7.76 -6.21
C ALA A 20 -9.24 7.09 -4.89
N THR A 21 -8.79 5.84 -4.95
CA THR A 21 -8.26 5.14 -3.79
C THR A 21 -6.85 5.63 -3.54
N ALA A 22 -6.55 6.05 -2.30
CA ALA A 22 -5.20 6.37 -1.87
C ALA A 22 -4.31 5.13 -2.09
N LYS A 23 -3.15 5.33 -2.73
CA LYS A 23 -2.19 4.25 -3.02
C LYS A 23 -0.94 4.47 -2.17
N LEU A 24 -0.53 3.45 -1.44
CA LEU A 24 0.75 3.41 -0.75
C LEU A 24 1.71 2.57 -1.60
N LEU A 25 2.81 3.18 -2.05
CA LEU A 25 3.89 2.44 -2.71
C LEU A 25 4.85 1.91 -1.65
N LEU A 26 4.98 0.59 -1.56
CA LEU A 26 6.02 -0.06 -0.78
C LEU A 26 7.09 -0.57 -1.75
N SER A 27 8.35 -0.23 -1.51
CA SER A 27 9.47 -0.65 -2.36
C SER A 27 10.72 -0.98 -1.55
N GLY A 28 11.53 -1.89 -2.08
CA GLY A 28 12.84 -2.25 -1.55
C GLY A 28 12.95 -3.71 -1.12
N ARG A 29 14.20 -4.18 -0.97
CA ARG A 29 14.55 -5.56 -0.59
C ARG A 29 14.05 -6.00 0.78
N TRP A 30 13.70 -5.04 1.64
CA TRP A 30 13.13 -5.32 2.97
C TRP A 30 11.76 -5.99 2.89
N LEU A 31 11.01 -5.81 1.79
CA LEU A 31 9.72 -6.48 1.59
C LEU A 31 9.92 -7.98 1.35
N GLU A 32 10.86 -8.35 0.49
CA GLU A 32 11.22 -9.75 0.26
C GLU A 32 11.72 -10.40 1.56
N ALA A 33 12.57 -9.69 2.31
CA ALA A 33 13.04 -10.13 3.63
C ALA A 33 11.92 -10.25 4.67
N ALA A 34 10.86 -9.44 4.56
CA ALA A 34 9.66 -9.52 5.38
C ALA A 34 8.65 -10.57 4.89
N GLY A 35 8.98 -11.35 3.86
CA GLY A 35 8.15 -12.44 3.34
C GLY A 35 7.12 -12.04 2.28
N PHE A 36 7.20 -10.82 1.75
CA PHE A 36 6.35 -10.39 0.64
C PHE A 36 6.96 -10.80 -0.69
N ALA A 37 6.37 -11.81 -1.33
CA ALA A 37 6.75 -12.20 -2.69
C ALA A 37 6.12 -11.25 -3.74
N PRO A 38 6.81 -10.96 -4.85
CA PRO A 38 6.22 -10.22 -5.97
C PRO A 38 4.93 -10.88 -6.47
N GLY A 39 3.86 -10.10 -6.61
CA GLY A 39 2.56 -10.61 -7.03
C GLY A 39 1.72 -11.28 -5.93
N ALA A 40 2.25 -11.40 -4.71
CA ALA A 40 1.48 -11.90 -3.58
C ALA A 40 0.41 -10.89 -3.11
N VAL A 41 -0.71 -11.42 -2.63
CA VAL A 41 -1.71 -10.63 -1.92
C VAL A 41 -1.20 -10.35 -0.50
N ALA A 42 -1.42 -9.15 0.00
CA ALA A 42 -1.11 -8.79 1.38
C ALA A 42 -2.41 -8.58 2.16
N GLN A 43 -2.44 -9.04 3.41
CA GLN A 43 -3.49 -8.72 4.35
C GLN A 43 -3.20 -7.35 4.97
N VAL A 44 -4.22 -6.49 5.00
CA VAL A 44 -4.10 -5.13 5.53
C VAL A 44 -5.16 -4.93 6.60
N GLU A 45 -4.73 -4.56 7.80
CA GLU A 45 -5.59 -4.29 8.94
C GLU A 45 -5.30 -2.91 9.52
N VAL A 46 -6.33 -2.24 10.05
CA VAL A 46 -6.18 -0.98 10.76
C VAL A 46 -6.32 -1.23 12.25
N GLN A 47 -5.26 -0.97 13.01
CA GLN A 47 -5.26 -1.09 14.47
C GLN A 47 -4.81 0.22 15.11
N ALA A 48 -5.68 0.86 15.89
CA ALA A 48 -5.39 2.09 16.65
C ALA A 48 -4.65 3.18 15.83
N GLY A 49 -5.10 3.44 14.61
CA GLY A 49 -4.50 4.45 13.72
C GLY A 49 -3.21 4.01 13.01
N ARG A 50 -2.86 2.73 13.09
CA ARG A 50 -1.74 2.12 12.35
C ARG A 50 -2.27 1.16 11.30
N LEU A 51 -1.61 1.12 10.15
CA LEU A 51 -1.80 0.10 9.13
C LEU A 51 -0.83 -1.04 9.39
N ILE A 52 -1.36 -2.22 9.65
CA ILE A 52 -0.60 -3.46 9.77
C ILE A 52 -0.74 -4.19 8.45
N ILE A 53 0.40 -4.40 7.78
CA ILE A 53 0.47 -5.06 6.48
C ILE A 53 1.23 -6.36 6.69
N THR A 54 0.57 -7.48 6.42
CA THR A 54 1.08 -8.82 6.65
C THR A 54 1.09 -9.57 5.32
N PRO A 55 2.13 -10.35 4.98
CA PRO A 55 2.08 -11.18 3.79
C PRO A 55 0.92 -12.17 3.94
N ALA A 56 0.01 -12.23 2.97
CA ALA A 56 -0.98 -13.30 2.99
C ALA A 56 -0.26 -14.59 2.61
N LEU A 57 -0.52 -15.66 3.35
CA LEU A 57 -0.01 -16.98 2.99
C LEU A 57 -0.45 -17.28 1.55
N PRO A 58 0.44 -17.82 0.69
CA PRO A 58 0.07 -18.16 -0.66
C PRO A 58 -1.12 -19.11 -0.62
N VAL A 59 -2.22 -18.70 -1.26
CA VAL A 59 -3.32 -19.62 -1.59
C VAL A 59 -2.70 -20.64 -2.54
N GLN A 60 -2.51 -21.87 -2.05
CA GLN A 60 -2.10 -23.02 -2.88
C GLN A 60 -3.21 -23.35 -3.89
#